data_AF-A0A5U6D5K1-F1
#
_entry.id   AF-A0A5U6D5K1-F1
#
_cell.length_a   1.000
_cell.length_b   1.000
_cell.length_c   1.000
_cell.angle_alpha   90.00
_cell.angle_beta   90.00
_cell.angle_gamma   90.00
#
_symmetry.space_group_name_H-M   'P 1'
#
loop_
_entity.id
_entity.type
_entity.pdbx_description
1 polymer ?
#
loop_
_entity_poly.entity_id
_entity_poly.type
_entity_poly.pdbx_seq_one_letter_code
_entity_poly.pdbx_strand_id
1 'polypeptide(L)'
;MMNSLSQAANGLLMQLVMDLRSGYLRRCESLGLNREEMQMLQGLSLEELHYLSGSEVSIISVGINHGNLVRMLQQARTEQKRLQRIDRALALGGSIELMANYFGLSSTDVAARRRIAGIDVRPGRGNALGDEENAALWRQWQKSGVEDAESADGLDVMMLAAEQMNVSLTSVWHAVRGWHKTRQPSPARTPVRKTA
;
A
#
# COMPACT_ATOMS: atom_id res chain seq x y z
N MET A 1 -21.50 32.90 0.23
CA MET A 1 -20.59 31.76 -0.03
C MET A 1 -20.77 31.13 -1.41
N MET A 2 -21.83 31.43 -2.19
CA MET A 2 -21.99 30.88 -3.56
C MET A 2 -21.17 31.61 -4.65
N ASN A 3 -20.72 32.86 -4.39
CA ASN A 3 -19.98 33.65 -5.39
C ASN A 3 -18.60 33.08 -5.76
N SER A 4 -17.93 32.34 -4.88
CA SER A 4 -16.64 31.74 -5.21
C SER A 4 -16.78 30.55 -6.16
N LEU A 5 -17.89 29.81 -6.08
CA LEU A 5 -18.13 28.66 -6.94
C LEU A 5 -18.57 29.12 -8.34
N SER A 6 -19.43 30.14 -8.44
CA SER A 6 -19.78 30.73 -9.73
C SER A 6 -18.57 31.40 -10.39
N GLN A 7 -17.72 32.12 -9.65
CA GLN A 7 -16.47 32.67 -10.19
C GLN A 7 -15.49 31.58 -10.67
N ALA A 8 -15.33 30.49 -9.90
CA ALA A 8 -14.52 29.35 -10.32
C ALA A 8 -15.10 28.64 -11.55
N ALA A 9 -16.43 28.52 -11.62
CA ALA A 9 -17.13 27.95 -12.77
C ALA A 9 -16.94 28.80 -14.03
N ASN A 10 -16.98 30.13 -13.91
CA ASN A 10 -16.75 31.06 -15.02
C ASN A 10 -15.29 30.98 -15.52
N GLY A 11 -14.32 30.86 -14.62
CA GLY A 11 -12.93 30.60 -14.98
C GLY A 11 -12.73 29.27 -15.72
N LEU A 12 -13.42 28.21 -15.28
CA LEU A 12 -13.42 26.91 -15.96
C LEU A 12 -14.07 26.98 -17.34
N LEU A 13 -15.19 27.69 -17.52
CA LEU A 13 -15.82 27.89 -18.82
C LEU A 13 -14.89 28.60 -19.80
N MET A 14 -14.21 29.66 -19.36
CA MET A 14 -13.23 30.35 -20.21
C MET A 14 -12.08 29.44 -20.60
N GLN A 15 -11.57 28.65 -19.65
CA GLN A 15 -10.52 27.67 -19.95
C GLN A 15 -11.00 26.63 -20.97
N LEU A 16 -12.24 26.13 -20.84
CA LEU A 16 -12.84 25.18 -21.79
C LEU A 16 -12.98 25.78 -23.18
N VAL A 17 -13.42 27.03 -23.30
CA VAL A 17 -13.52 27.75 -24.58
C VAL A 17 -12.14 27.90 -25.22
N MET A 18 -11.12 28.26 -24.44
CA MET A 18 -9.74 28.37 -24.91
C MET A 18 -9.17 27.01 -25.33
N ASP A 19 -9.47 25.96 -24.59
CA ASP A 19 -9.05 24.59 -24.92
C ASP A 19 -9.71 24.10 -26.22
N LEU A 20 -11.00 24.40 -26.41
CA LEU A 20 -11.72 24.10 -27.64
C LEU A 20 -11.14 24.86 -28.85
N ARG A 21 -10.81 26.15 -28.68
CA ARG A 21 -10.15 26.96 -29.71
C ARG A 21 -8.72 26.47 -30.02
N SER A 22 -8.05 25.86 -29.04
CA SER A 22 -6.72 25.29 -29.17
C SER A 22 -6.72 23.84 -29.69
N GLY A 23 -7.90 23.23 -29.91
CA GLY A 23 -8.04 21.88 -30.44
C GLY A 23 -8.00 20.75 -29.41
N TYR A 24 -8.06 21.04 -28.10
CA TYR A 24 -8.05 20.03 -27.02
C TYR A 24 -9.43 19.38 -26.79
N LEU A 25 -10.02 18.82 -27.84
CA LEU A 25 -11.37 18.23 -27.81
C LEU A 25 -11.52 17.09 -26.79
N ARG A 26 -10.54 16.17 -26.73
CA ARG A 26 -10.57 15.02 -25.80
C ARG A 26 -10.63 15.45 -24.32
N ARG A 27 -10.00 16.57 -23.98
CA ARG A 27 -10.03 17.12 -22.61
C ARG A 27 -11.43 17.63 -22.27
N CYS A 28 -12.07 18.32 -23.21
CA CYS A 28 -13.43 18.83 -23.06
C CYS A 28 -14.45 17.68 -22.90
N GLU A 29 -14.31 16.62 -23.71
CA GLU A 29 -15.12 15.40 -23.57
C GLU A 29 -14.91 14.73 -22.20
N SER A 30 -13.67 14.64 -21.72
CA SER A 30 -13.37 14.03 -20.41
C SER A 30 -13.96 14.81 -19.23
N LEU A 31 -14.24 16.10 -19.41
CA LEU A 31 -14.89 16.97 -18.44
C LEU A 31 -16.43 16.90 -18.52
N GLY A 32 -16.97 16.15 -19.49
CA GLY A 32 -18.40 15.88 -19.63
C GLY A 32 -19.12 16.74 -20.66
N LEU A 33 -18.42 17.59 -21.43
CA LEU A 33 -19.04 18.35 -22.51
C LEU A 33 -19.44 17.42 -23.66
N ASN A 34 -20.68 17.54 -24.11
CA ASN A 34 -21.15 16.86 -25.30
C ASN A 34 -20.77 17.63 -26.57
N ARG A 35 -20.92 16.98 -27.73
CA ARG A 35 -20.51 17.55 -29.02
C ARG A 35 -21.27 18.83 -29.40
N GLU A 36 -22.55 18.89 -29.06
CA GLU A 36 -23.40 20.06 -29.34
C GLU A 36 -22.97 21.26 -28.50
N GLU A 37 -22.71 21.06 -27.21
CA GLU A 37 -22.17 22.06 -26.30
C GLU A 37 -20.80 22.57 -26.76
N MET A 38 -19.92 21.68 -27.22
CA MET A 38 -18.61 22.08 -27.75
C MET A 38 -18.74 22.97 -28.99
N GLN A 39 -19.69 22.68 -29.88
CA GLN A 39 -19.96 23.52 -31.06
C GLN A 39 -20.51 24.90 -30.66
N MET A 40 -21.45 24.94 -29.71
CA MET A 40 -21.99 26.20 -29.18
C MET A 40 -20.89 27.04 -28.54
N LEU A 41 -20.03 26.45 -27.71
CA LEU A 41 -18.93 27.14 -27.04
C LEU A 41 -17.86 27.66 -28.02
N GLN A 42 -17.60 26.95 -29.12
CA GLN A 42 -16.68 27.41 -30.16
C GLN A 42 -17.21 28.62 -30.93
N GLY A 43 -18.54 28.70 -31.13
CA GLY A 43 -19.22 29.78 -31.85
C GLY A 43 -19.44 31.06 -31.04
N LEU A 44 -19.15 31.07 -29.74
CA LEU A 44 -19.41 32.23 -28.89
C LEU A 44 -18.60 33.47 -29.30
N SER A 45 -19.31 34.59 -29.41
CA SER A 45 -18.75 35.93 -29.54
C SER A 45 -18.16 36.43 -28.21
N LEU A 46 -17.39 37.52 -28.28
CA LEU A 46 -16.81 38.15 -27.09
C LEU A 46 -17.89 38.70 -26.15
N GLU A 47 -19.00 39.20 -26.69
CA GLU A 47 -20.12 39.75 -25.93
C GLU A 47 -20.86 38.64 -25.16
N GLU A 48 -21.11 37.50 -25.79
CA GLU A 48 -21.73 36.35 -25.14
C GLU A 48 -20.83 35.75 -24.06
N LEU A 49 -19.52 35.69 -24.30
CA LEU A 49 -18.55 35.29 -23.28
C LEU A 49 -18.54 36.25 -22.08
N HIS A 50 -18.63 37.57 -22.32
CA HIS A 50 -18.72 38.56 -21.25
C HIS A 50 -20.01 38.42 -20.46
N TYR A 51 -21.14 38.19 -21.13
CA TYR A 51 -22.43 37.92 -20.50
C TYR A 51 -22.38 36.68 -19.61
N LEU A 52 -21.83 35.57 -20.11
CA LEU A 52 -21.66 34.33 -19.34
C LEU A 52 -20.73 34.54 -18.13
N SER A 53 -19.67 35.33 -18.28
CA SER A 53 -18.75 35.67 -17.18
C SER A 53 -19.41 36.47 -16.06
N GLY A 54 -20.48 37.22 -16.35
CA GLY A 54 -21.25 37.99 -15.39
C GLY A 54 -22.40 37.21 -14.74
N SER A 55 -22.68 35.98 -15.20
CA SER A 55 -23.75 35.15 -14.67
C SER A 55 -23.45 34.68 -13.24
N GLU A 56 -24.43 34.79 -12.35
CA GLU A 56 -24.38 34.24 -11.00
C GLU A 56 -24.77 32.75 -10.94
N VAL A 57 -25.23 32.18 -12.06
CA VAL A 57 -25.66 30.78 -12.15
C VAL A 57 -24.44 29.88 -12.33
N SER A 58 -24.24 28.94 -11.40
CA SER A 58 -23.18 27.94 -11.53
C SER A 58 -23.56 26.87 -12.56
N ILE A 59 -22.74 26.71 -13.58
CA ILE A 59 -22.83 25.59 -14.55
C ILE A 59 -22.17 24.31 -14.02
N ILE A 60 -21.46 24.39 -12.88
CA ILE A 60 -20.73 23.28 -12.28
C ILE A 60 -21.41 22.87 -10.98
N SER A 61 -21.63 21.56 -10.83
CA SER A 61 -21.99 20.94 -9.56
C SER A 61 -20.79 20.17 -9.02
N VAL A 62 -20.26 20.58 -7.86
CA VAL A 62 -19.15 19.90 -7.19
C VAL A 62 -19.71 19.18 -5.96
N GLY A 63 -19.64 17.85 -5.99
CA GLY A 63 -20.04 16.99 -4.87
C GLY A 63 -18.87 16.12 -4.43
N ILE A 64 -18.67 15.98 -3.12
CA ILE A 64 -17.70 15.02 -2.59
C ILE A 64 -18.33 13.64 -2.62
N ASN A 65 -17.72 12.70 -3.34
CA ASN A 65 -18.09 11.30 -3.21
C ASN A 65 -17.55 10.76 -1.87
N HIS A 66 -18.38 10.85 -0.83
CA HIS A 66 -18.02 10.44 0.52
C HIS A 66 -17.59 8.98 0.61
N GLY A 67 -18.20 8.09 -0.18
CA GLY A 67 -17.84 6.67 -0.22
C GLY A 67 -16.41 6.45 -0.72
N ASN A 68 -16.04 7.09 -1.83
CA ASN A 68 -14.68 7.01 -2.37
C ASN A 68 -13.67 7.69 -1.46
N LEU A 69 -14.01 8.85 -0.89
CA LEU A 69 -13.14 9.56 0.05
C LEU A 69 -12.80 8.69 1.26
N VAL A 70 -13.79 8.08 1.91
CA VAL A 70 -13.58 7.22 3.07
C VAL A 70 -12.72 6.01 2.71
N ARG A 71 -12.97 5.38 1.55
CA ARG A 71 -12.16 4.24 1.07
C ARG A 71 -10.71 4.63 0.83
N MET A 72 -10.46 5.77 0.18
CA MET A 72 -9.10 6.28 -0.06
C MET A 72 -8.38 6.58 1.25
N LEU A 73 -9.05 7.19 2.22
CA LEU A 73 -8.48 7.47 3.55
C LEU A 73 -8.13 6.17 4.30
N GLN A 74 -9.00 5.17 4.26
CA GLN A 74 -8.73 3.86 4.86
C GLN A 74 -7.54 3.17 4.19
N GLN A 75 -7.50 3.17 2.87
CA GLN A 75 -6.40 2.59 2.11
C GLN A 75 -5.06 3.28 2.41
N ALA A 76 -5.05 4.62 2.47
CA ALA A 76 -3.86 5.38 2.83
C ALA A 76 -3.33 5.01 4.21
N ARG A 77 -4.22 4.86 5.21
CA ARG A 77 -3.83 4.41 6.56
C ARG A 77 -3.30 2.98 6.57
N THR A 78 -3.90 2.08 5.82
CA THR A 78 -3.43 0.69 5.70
C THR A 78 -2.05 0.63 5.06
N GLU A 79 -1.81 1.39 3.99
CA GLU A 79 -0.49 1.43 3.35
C GLU A 79 0.56 2.07 4.25
N GLN A 80 0.22 3.11 5.00
CA GLN A 80 1.12 3.70 5.98
C GLN A 80 1.53 2.68 7.05
N LYS A 81 0.59 1.90 7.59
CA LYS A 81 0.91 0.81 8.52
C LYS A 81 1.79 -0.26 7.89
N ARG A 82 1.54 -0.61 6.62
CA ARG A 82 2.36 -1.59 5.89
C ARG A 82 3.80 -1.10 5.75
N LEU A 83 4.00 0.17 5.41
CA LEU A 83 5.34 0.78 5.32
C LEU A 83 6.06 0.79 6.66
N GLN A 84 5.36 1.15 7.75
CA GLN A 84 5.94 1.09 9.10
C GLN A 84 6.40 -0.32 9.49
N ARG A 85 5.61 -1.35 9.14
CA ARG A 85 6.00 -2.75 9.38
C ARG A 85 7.23 -3.15 8.57
N ILE A 86 7.34 -2.70 7.31
CA ILE A 86 8.53 -2.93 6.48
C ILE A 86 9.76 -2.34 7.15
N ASP A 87 9.69 -1.07 7.54
CA ASP A 87 10.85 -0.36 8.10
C ASP A 87 11.27 -0.96 9.45
N ARG A 88 10.29 -1.33 10.29
CA ARG A 88 10.52 -2.05 11.55
C ARG A 88 11.17 -3.42 11.31
N ALA A 89 10.65 -4.21 10.36
CA ALA A 89 11.20 -5.52 10.02
C ALA A 89 12.64 -5.42 9.52
N LEU A 90 12.96 -4.39 8.72
CA LEU A 90 14.32 -4.12 8.27
C LEU A 90 15.25 -3.74 9.43
N ALA A 91 14.80 -2.85 10.33
CA ALA A 91 15.57 -2.43 11.50
C ALA A 91 15.91 -3.60 12.43
N LEU A 92 15.01 -4.58 12.55
CA LEU A 92 15.21 -5.81 13.34
C LEU A 92 16.02 -6.89 12.61
N GLY A 93 16.61 -6.57 11.45
CA GLY A 93 17.45 -7.49 10.69
C GLY A 93 16.66 -8.56 9.92
N GLY A 94 15.45 -8.24 9.46
CA GLY A 94 14.67 -9.12 8.58
C GLY A 94 15.39 -9.40 7.25
N SER A 95 15.52 -10.68 6.89
CA SER A 95 16.23 -11.16 5.70
C SER A 95 15.50 -10.82 4.40
N ILE A 96 16.21 -10.88 3.26
CA ILE A 96 15.59 -10.69 1.94
C ILE A 96 14.46 -11.70 1.72
N GLU A 97 14.63 -12.95 2.18
CA GLU A 97 13.61 -13.99 2.07
C GLU A 97 12.36 -13.65 2.89
N LEU A 98 12.52 -13.19 4.14
CA LEU A 98 11.42 -12.74 4.99
C LEU A 98 10.68 -11.56 4.35
N MET A 99 11.43 -10.57 3.85
CA MET A 99 10.86 -9.38 3.22
C MET A 99 10.09 -9.72 1.94
N ALA A 100 10.61 -10.64 1.13
CA ALA A 100 9.92 -11.14 -0.06
C ALA A 100 8.62 -11.89 0.32
N ASN A 101 8.67 -12.69 1.37
CA ASN A 101 7.55 -13.51 1.82
C ASN A 101 6.37 -12.68 2.40
N TYR A 102 6.64 -11.72 3.30
CA TYR A 102 5.57 -10.91 3.92
C TYR A 102 5.15 -9.69 3.10
N PHE A 103 6.06 -9.12 2.31
CA PHE A 103 5.83 -7.81 1.68
C PHE A 103 5.98 -7.83 0.16
N GLY A 104 6.34 -8.96 -0.45
CA GLY A 104 6.54 -9.08 -1.89
C GLY A 104 7.72 -8.24 -2.42
N LEU A 105 8.64 -7.83 -1.54
CA LEU A 105 9.76 -6.96 -1.93
C LEU A 105 10.86 -7.76 -2.64
N SER A 106 11.42 -7.18 -3.69
CA SER A 106 12.59 -7.75 -4.36
C SER A 106 13.87 -7.55 -3.53
N SER A 107 14.92 -8.32 -3.84
CA SER A 107 16.24 -8.14 -3.23
C SER A 107 16.81 -6.73 -3.46
N THR A 108 16.54 -6.13 -4.62
CA THR A 108 16.95 -4.77 -4.95
C THR A 108 16.22 -3.73 -4.11
N ASP A 109 14.92 -3.90 -3.88
CA ASP A 109 14.13 -2.99 -3.04
C ASP A 109 14.59 -3.04 -1.58
N VAL A 110 14.86 -4.25 -1.07
CA VAL A 110 15.37 -4.45 0.29
C VAL A 110 16.74 -3.80 0.45
N ALA A 111 17.65 -4.00 -0.51
CA ALA A 111 18.98 -3.39 -0.48
C ALA A 111 18.91 -1.86 -0.54
N ALA A 112 18.05 -1.30 -1.40
CA ALA A 112 17.86 0.15 -1.51
C ALA A 112 17.31 0.74 -0.20
N ARG A 113 16.28 0.13 0.37
CA ARG A 113 15.68 0.58 1.65
C ARG A 113 16.67 0.52 2.80
N ARG A 114 17.45 -0.56 2.92
CA ARG A 114 18.50 -0.67 3.95
C ARG A 114 19.55 0.42 3.83
N ARG A 115 19.99 0.72 2.60
CA ARG A 115 20.95 1.80 2.32
C ARG A 115 20.40 3.17 2.75
N ILE A 116 19.14 3.45 2.45
CA ILE A 116 18.47 4.71 2.86
C ILE A 116 18.34 4.79 4.38
N ALA A 117 17.99 3.68 5.03
CA ALA A 117 17.84 3.61 6.48
C ALA A 117 19.17 3.59 7.26
N GLY A 118 20.33 3.57 6.57
CA GLY A 118 21.65 3.49 7.21
C GLY A 118 21.91 2.16 7.94
N ILE A 119 21.19 1.10 7.56
CA ILE A 119 21.34 -0.23 8.18
C ILE A 119 22.52 -0.94 7.52
N ASP A 120 23.63 -1.05 8.24
CA ASP A 120 24.79 -1.82 7.79
C ASP A 120 24.58 -3.32 8.03
N VAL A 121 24.53 -4.07 6.93
CA VAL A 121 24.26 -5.52 6.99
C VAL A 121 25.59 -6.22 7.18
N ARG A 122 25.85 -6.70 8.39
CA ARG A 122 26.99 -7.61 8.62
C ARG A 122 26.83 -8.86 7.74
N PRO A 123 27.75 -9.14 6.81
CA PRO A 123 27.69 -10.34 6.00
C PRO A 123 27.93 -11.56 6.89
N GLY A 124 26.94 -12.45 6.99
CA GLY A 124 27.02 -13.68 7.77
C GLY A 124 25.67 -14.39 7.88
N ARG A 125 25.68 -15.69 8.18
CA ARG A 125 24.46 -16.40 8.59
C ARG A 125 24.03 -15.83 9.93
N GLY A 126 22.81 -15.30 10.03
CA GLY A 126 22.29 -14.76 11.29
C GLY A 126 22.46 -15.78 12.40
N ASN A 127 22.86 -15.34 13.60
CA ASN A 127 23.06 -16.23 14.73
C ASN A 127 21.75 -16.99 14.99
N ALA A 128 21.84 -18.32 14.99
CA ALA A 128 20.72 -19.16 15.41
C ALA A 128 20.42 -18.87 16.88
N LEU A 129 19.14 -18.90 17.25
CA LEU A 129 18.72 -18.76 18.64
C LEU A 129 19.31 -19.90 19.47
N GLY A 130 19.79 -19.60 20.67
CA GLY A 130 20.16 -20.62 21.66
C GLY A 130 18.93 -21.39 22.14
N ASP A 131 19.14 -22.55 22.77
CA ASP A 131 18.04 -23.41 23.24
C ASP A 131 17.14 -22.70 24.26
N GLU A 132 17.72 -21.88 25.14
CA GLU A 132 16.97 -21.11 26.14
C GLU A 132 16.13 -20.00 25.50
N GLU A 133 16.70 -19.27 24.54
CA GLU A 133 16.01 -18.24 23.76
C GLU A 133 14.86 -18.86 22.96
N ASN A 134 15.10 -20.00 22.32
CA ASN A 134 14.09 -20.72 21.55
C ASN A 134 12.91 -21.17 22.44
N ALA A 135 13.20 -21.67 23.66
CA ALA A 135 12.18 -22.05 24.62
C ALA A 135 11.38 -20.83 25.14
N ALA A 136 12.05 -19.70 25.37
CA ALA A 136 11.39 -18.46 25.76
C ALA A 136 10.46 -17.93 24.65
N LEU A 137 10.95 -17.92 23.41
CA LEU A 137 10.18 -17.53 22.22
C LEU A 137 8.95 -18.42 22.04
N TRP A 138 9.09 -19.74 22.21
CA TRP A 138 7.97 -20.68 22.09
C TRP A 138 6.85 -20.38 23.09
N ARG A 139 7.20 -20.09 24.35
CA ARG A 139 6.21 -19.73 25.38
C ARG A 139 5.52 -18.42 25.05
N GLN A 140 6.26 -17.44 24.53
CA GLN A 140 5.69 -16.14 24.13
C GLN A 140 4.75 -16.29 22.92
N TRP A 141 5.15 -17.09 21.93
CA TRP A 141 4.34 -17.41 20.77
C TRP A 141 3.02 -18.09 21.17
N GLN A 142 3.08 -19.11 22.03
CA GLN A 142 1.89 -19.79 22.56
C GLN A 142 0.94 -18.84 23.29
N LYS A 143 1.46 -17.90 24.09
CA LYS A 143 0.65 -16.91 24.82
C LYS A 143 -0.01 -15.88 23.89
N SER A 144 0.54 -15.64 22.71
CA SER A 144 0.03 -14.64 21.77
C SER A 144 -1.29 -15.05 21.12
N GLY A 145 -1.61 -16.35 21.08
CA GLY A 145 -2.84 -16.86 20.48
C GLY A 145 -2.93 -16.72 18.96
N VAL A 146 -1.83 -16.38 18.27
CA VAL A 146 -1.79 -16.29 16.81
C VAL A 146 -1.88 -17.68 16.20
N GLU A 147 -2.89 -17.90 15.35
CA GLU A 147 -3.09 -19.17 14.65
C GLU A 147 -2.23 -19.30 13.38
N ASP A 148 -2.01 -18.17 12.69
CA ASP A 148 -1.27 -18.12 11.43
C ASP A 148 0.01 -17.28 11.56
N ALA A 149 1.15 -17.97 11.50
CA ALA A 149 2.47 -17.34 11.54
C ALA A 149 2.74 -16.44 10.32
N GLU A 150 2.14 -16.73 9.17
CA GLU A 150 2.34 -15.99 7.92
C GLU A 150 1.43 -14.75 7.82
N SER A 151 0.53 -14.55 8.78
CA SER A 151 -0.32 -13.37 8.88
C SER A 151 0.46 -12.12 9.32
N ALA A 152 -0.13 -10.95 9.09
CA ALA A 152 0.44 -9.68 9.54
C ALA A 152 0.53 -9.57 11.07
N ASP A 153 -0.42 -10.17 11.79
CA ASP A 153 -0.42 -10.20 13.25
C ASP A 153 0.67 -11.14 13.79
N GLY A 154 0.91 -12.27 13.10
CA GLY A 154 2.05 -13.15 13.37
C GLY A 154 3.38 -12.44 13.21
N LEU A 155 3.54 -11.65 12.14
CA LEU A 155 4.73 -10.83 11.94
C LEU A 155 4.91 -9.79 13.07
N ASP A 156 3.84 -9.13 13.50
CA ASP A 156 3.90 -8.14 14.59
C ASP A 156 4.35 -8.79 15.92
N VAL A 157 3.88 -10.01 16.21
CA VAL A 157 4.33 -10.79 17.38
C VAL A 157 5.80 -11.18 17.26
N MET A 158 6.25 -11.62 16.07
CA MET A 158 7.66 -11.94 15.84
C MET A 158 8.58 -10.73 16.00
N MET A 159 8.16 -9.57 15.48
CA MET A 159 8.89 -8.30 15.66
C MET A 159 8.97 -7.91 17.14
N LEU A 160 7.87 -8.05 17.89
CA LEU A 160 7.86 -7.78 19.32
C LEU A 160 8.80 -8.71 20.09
N ALA A 161 8.82 -10.00 19.77
CA ALA A 161 9.71 -10.95 20.41
C ALA A 161 11.19 -10.68 20.08
N ALA A 162 11.48 -10.35 18.82
CA ALA A 162 12.83 -9.96 18.38
C ALA A 162 13.35 -8.74 19.15
N GLU A 163 12.50 -7.73 19.37
CA GLU A 163 12.83 -6.54 20.17
C GLU A 163 13.08 -6.88 21.64
N GLN A 164 12.20 -7.67 22.26
CA GLN A 164 12.29 -7.99 23.69
C GLN A 164 13.50 -8.87 24.02
N MET A 165 13.84 -9.78 23.12
CA MET A 165 14.95 -10.71 23.29
C MET A 165 16.27 -10.17 22.71
N ASN A 166 16.24 -9.02 22.03
CA ASN A 166 17.37 -8.41 21.34
C ASN A 166 18.06 -9.37 20.34
N VAL A 167 17.24 -10.12 19.59
CA VAL A 167 17.67 -11.10 18.57
C VAL A 167 17.21 -10.67 17.18
N SER A 168 17.82 -11.21 16.13
CA SER A 168 17.41 -10.86 14.76
C SER A 168 16.03 -11.42 14.43
N LEU A 169 15.20 -10.63 13.74
CA LEU A 169 13.88 -11.04 13.28
C LEU A 169 13.96 -12.28 12.37
N THR A 170 15.04 -12.42 11.61
CA THR A 170 15.28 -13.59 10.77
C THR A 170 15.42 -14.87 11.60
N SER A 171 16.13 -14.81 12.74
CA SER A 171 16.31 -15.96 13.63
C SER A 171 14.98 -16.38 14.26
N VAL A 172 14.17 -15.41 14.70
CA VAL A 172 12.82 -15.62 15.23
C VAL A 172 11.91 -16.27 14.18
N TRP A 173 11.91 -15.73 12.96
CA TRP A 173 11.09 -16.24 11.87
C TRP A 173 11.42 -17.68 11.49
N HIS A 174 12.71 -18.05 11.43
CA HIS A 174 13.11 -19.43 11.16
C HIS A 174 12.68 -20.39 12.28
N ALA A 175 12.76 -19.99 13.54
CA ALA A 175 12.28 -20.80 14.67
C ALA A 175 10.77 -21.03 14.58
N VAL A 176 9.99 -19.97 14.35
CA VAL A 176 8.52 -20.05 14.21
C VAL A 176 8.11 -20.93 13.04
N ARG A 177 8.73 -20.77 11.86
CA ARG A 177 8.51 -21.65 10.70
C ARG A 177 8.88 -23.10 10.99
N GLY A 178 9.93 -23.33 11.78
CA GLY A 178 10.36 -24.67 12.20
C GLY A 178 9.25 -25.42 12.93
N TRP A 179 8.56 -24.77 13.86
CA TRP A 179 7.45 -25.36 14.63
C TRP A 179 6.22 -25.67 13.79
N HIS A 180 5.90 -24.80 12.83
CA HIS A 180 4.78 -25.05 11.90
C HIS A 180 5.08 -26.20 10.93
N LYS A 181 6.34 -26.38 10.50
CA LYS A 181 6.76 -27.55 9.70
C LYS A 181 6.69 -28.87 10.49
N THR A 182 6.98 -28.86 11.80
CA THR A 182 6.91 -30.09 12.62
C THR A 182 5.47 -30.53 12.93
N ARG A 183 4.48 -29.64 12.78
CA ARG A 183 3.06 -29.95 12.96
C ARG A 183 2.38 -30.59 11.74
N GLN A 184 3.03 -30.64 10.57
CA GLN A 184 2.52 -31.43 9.45
C GLN A 184 2.94 -32.90 9.61
N PRO A 185 1.99 -33.85 9.78
CA PRO A 185 2.34 -35.27 9.79
C PRO A 185 2.91 -35.64 8.42
N SER A 186 4.11 -36.21 8.40
CA SER A 186 4.66 -36.83 7.18
C SER A 186 3.67 -37.88 6.66
N PRO A 187 3.34 -37.90 5.35
CA PRO A 187 2.57 -39.00 4.80
C PRO A 187 3.37 -40.29 4.98
N ALA A 188 2.73 -41.28 5.61
CA ALA A 188 3.30 -42.58 5.92
C ALA A 188 3.99 -43.20 4.69
N ARG A 189 5.25 -43.61 4.84
CA ARG A 189 5.94 -44.44 3.85
C ARG A 189 5.25 -45.80 3.79
N THR A 190 4.45 -46.03 2.75
CA THR A 190 3.93 -47.36 2.44
C THR A 190 5.11 -48.26 2.05
N PRO A 191 5.29 -49.45 2.67
CA PRO A 191 6.35 -50.35 2.28
C PRO A 191 6.00 -50.98 0.92
N VAL A 192 6.85 -50.74 -0.08
CA VAL A 192 6.76 -51.42 -1.38
C VAL A 192 7.10 -52.89 -1.17
N ARG A 193 6.06 -53.73 -1.20
CA ARG A 193 6.17 -55.18 -1.17
C ARG A 193 6.88 -55.64 -2.44
N LYS A 194 8.11 -56.14 -2.31
CA LYS A 194 8.81 -56.87 -3.38
C LYS A 194 8.02 -58.16 -3.65
N THR A 195 7.46 -58.29 -4.84
CA THR A 195 7.02 -59.59 -5.39
C THR A 195 8.14 -60.16 -6.26
N ALA A 196 8.47 -61.42 -5.98
CA ALA A 196 9.34 -62.27 -6.78
C ALA A 196 8.66 -62.71 -8.09
#